data_AF-A0A934KIK3-F1
#
_entry.id   AF-A0A934KIK3-F1
#
_cell.length_a   1.000
_cell.length_b   1.000
_cell.length_c   1.000
_cell.angle_alpha   90.00
_cell.angle_beta   90.00
_cell.angle_gamma   90.00
#
_symmetry.space_group_name_H-M   'P 1'
#
loop_
_entity.id
_entity.type
_entity.pdbx_description
1 polymer ?
#
loop_
_entity_poly.entity_id
_entity_poly.type
_entity_poly.pdbx_seq_one_letter_code
_entity_poly.pdbx_strand_id
1 'polypeptide(L)'
;MHLIATGSAFAINGFAGLTGAQILSFWLTFLLFNAYVVLEVASLSAFYFAARPRRGGPNPAALWYFAASLLVVISFITTVWASPAEKAFLDNSGTHLAVGSATMKVFIGLAFAAVAFMFMVVGAVATSRRRKVSQHSLVI
;
A
#
# COMPACT_ATOMS: atom_id res chain seq x y z
N MET A 1 5.44 8.49 -37.91
CA MET A 1 4.64 7.55 -37.09
C MET A 1 3.68 8.37 -36.25
N HIS A 2 2.47 8.59 -36.79
CA HIS A 2 1.30 9.09 -36.07
C HIS A 2 0.62 7.93 -35.33
N LEU A 3 -0.15 8.22 -34.27
CA LEU A 3 -1.10 7.40 -33.47
C LEU A 3 -0.72 7.55 -31.97
N ILE A 4 -1.48 8.14 -31.04
CA ILE A 4 -2.91 8.47 -30.89
C ILE A 4 -2.96 9.75 -30.04
N ALA A 5 -3.51 10.84 -30.58
CA ALA A 5 -3.92 12.01 -29.80
C ALA A 5 -5.43 11.91 -29.55
N THR A 6 -5.85 11.01 -28.66
CA THR A 6 -7.18 11.09 -28.04
C THR A 6 -7.06 11.98 -26.83
N GLY A 7 -7.31 13.28 -27.04
CA GLY A 7 -7.23 14.32 -26.03
C GLY A 7 -8.21 14.08 -24.89
N SER A 8 -7.72 13.46 -23.82
CA SER A 8 -8.34 13.58 -22.50
C SER A 8 -8.02 14.98 -21.96
N ALA A 9 -8.97 15.61 -21.25
CA ALA A 9 -8.74 16.91 -20.60
C ALA A 9 -7.51 16.89 -19.66
N PHE A 10 -7.16 15.71 -19.12
CA PHE A 10 -5.93 15.45 -18.38
C PHE A 10 -4.65 15.64 -19.20
N ALA A 11 -4.64 15.27 -20.49
CA ALA A 11 -3.48 15.45 -21.35
C ALA A 11 -3.26 16.91 -21.79
N ILE A 12 -4.33 17.72 -21.85
CA ILE A 12 -4.27 19.11 -22.33
C ILE A 12 -3.96 20.11 -21.21
N ASN A 13 -4.46 19.89 -19.98
CA ASN A 13 -4.28 20.84 -18.87
C ASN A 13 -3.63 20.23 -17.60
N GLY A 14 -3.62 18.90 -17.44
CA GLY A 14 -3.13 18.25 -16.22
C GLY A 14 -1.62 18.03 -16.18
N PHE A 15 -0.97 17.92 -17.35
CA PHE A 15 0.47 17.65 -17.48
C PHE A 15 1.22 18.69 -18.31
N ALA A 16 0.58 19.83 -18.60
CA ALA A 16 1.21 20.90 -19.37
C ALA A 16 2.47 21.41 -18.63
N GLY A 17 3.61 21.42 -19.33
CA GLY A 17 4.89 21.84 -18.77
C GLY A 17 5.69 20.76 -18.01
N LEU A 18 5.16 19.53 -17.90
CA LEU A 18 5.88 18.40 -17.32
C LEU A 18 6.60 17.55 -18.39
N THR A 19 7.79 17.06 -18.05
CA THR A 19 8.54 16.13 -18.91
C THR A 19 7.91 14.74 -18.87
N GLY A 20 8.18 13.90 -19.90
CA GLY A 20 7.68 12.51 -19.91
C GLY A 20 8.10 11.69 -18.67
N ALA A 21 9.29 11.95 -18.14
CA ALA A 21 9.77 11.32 -16.90
C ALA A 21 8.95 11.75 -15.66
N GLN A 22 8.58 13.03 -15.57
CA GLN A 22 7.74 13.56 -14.49
C GLN A 22 6.31 13.00 -14.56
N ILE A 23 5.75 12.88 -15.76
CA ILE A 23 4.44 12.26 -15.98
C ILE A 23 4.46 10.79 -15.52
N LEU A 24 5.52 10.04 -15.86
CA LEU A 24 5.65 8.66 -15.39
C LEU A 24 5.80 8.57 -13.86
N SER A 25 6.63 9.43 -13.25
CA SER A 25 6.78 9.50 -11.79
C SER A 25 5.44 9.78 -11.09
N PHE A 26 4.62 10.67 -11.66
CA PHE A 26 3.29 10.96 -11.16
C PHE A 26 2.40 9.71 -11.18
N TRP A 27 2.33 8.99 -12.31
CA TRP A 27 1.53 7.78 -12.42
C TRP A 27 2.00 6.66 -11.48
N LEU A 28 3.32 6.47 -11.34
CA LEU A 28 3.88 5.50 -10.40
C LEU A 28 3.48 5.85 -8.97
N THR A 29 3.57 7.12 -8.58
CA THR A 29 3.17 7.58 -7.24
C THR A 29 1.66 7.43 -7.02
N PHE A 30 0.84 7.72 -8.04
CA PHE A 30 -0.60 7.52 -7.97
C PHE A 30 -0.97 6.04 -7.76
N LEU A 31 -0.33 5.13 -8.49
CA LEU A 31 -0.56 3.69 -8.33
C LEU A 31 -0.12 3.23 -6.93
N LEU A 32 1.04 3.70 -6.47
CA LEU A 32 1.56 3.41 -5.13
C LEU A 32 0.59 3.87 -4.03
N PHE A 33 0.07 5.10 -4.15
CA PHE A 33 -0.93 5.66 -3.24
C PHE A 33 -2.17 4.77 -3.15
N ASN A 34 -2.73 4.38 -4.31
CA ASN A 34 -3.91 3.52 -4.33
C ASN A 34 -3.63 2.14 -3.73
N ALA A 35 -2.44 1.57 -3.99
CA ALA A 35 -2.02 0.32 -3.38
C ALA A 35 -1.97 0.41 -1.84
N TYR A 36 -1.45 1.52 -1.28
CA TYR A 36 -1.46 1.76 0.15
C TYR A 36 -2.87 1.86 0.73
N VAL A 37 -3.75 2.61 0.08
CA VAL A 37 -5.16 2.75 0.51
C VAL A 37 -5.86 1.39 0.52
N VAL A 38 -5.69 0.59 -0.54
CA VAL A 38 -6.26 -0.77 -0.61
C VAL A 38 -5.69 -1.66 0.50
N LEU A 39 -4.39 -1.61 0.73
CA LEU A 39 -3.74 -2.39 1.79
C LEU A 39 -4.26 -2.00 3.18
N GLU A 40 -4.49 -0.72 3.42
CA GLU A 40 -5.04 -0.21 4.68
C GLU A 40 -6.51 -0.61 4.89
N VAL A 41 -7.32 -0.49 3.84
CA VAL A 41 -8.72 -0.95 3.90
C VAL A 41 -8.76 -2.45 4.16
N ALA A 42 -7.89 -3.24 3.54
CA ALA A 42 -7.80 -4.67 3.74
C ALA A 42 -7.35 -5.03 5.17
N SER A 43 -6.34 -4.35 5.71
CA SER A 43 -5.82 -4.59 7.07
C SER A 43 -6.88 -4.25 8.13
N LEU A 44 -7.56 -3.10 8.02
CA LEU A 44 -8.63 -2.69 8.92
C LEU A 44 -9.87 -3.59 8.82
N SER A 45 -10.24 -4.00 7.61
CA SER A 45 -11.33 -4.95 7.41
C SER A 45 -11.02 -6.30 8.09
N ALA A 46 -9.80 -6.81 7.92
CA ALA A 46 -9.36 -8.04 8.56
C ALA A 46 -9.35 -7.90 10.10
N PHE A 47 -8.84 -6.78 10.61
CA PHE A 47 -8.88 -6.45 12.03
C PHE A 47 -10.31 -6.45 12.58
N TYR A 48 -11.23 -5.74 11.93
CA TYR A 48 -12.63 -5.64 12.35
C TYR A 48 -13.29 -7.02 12.46
N PHE A 49 -13.08 -7.90 11.47
CA PHE A 49 -13.66 -9.24 11.50
C PHE A 49 -12.97 -10.16 12.52
N ALA A 50 -11.68 -9.98 12.78
CA ALA A 50 -10.94 -10.77 13.77
C ALA A 50 -11.21 -10.32 15.21
N ALA A 51 -11.41 -9.02 15.45
CA ALA A 51 -11.66 -8.45 16.76
C ALA A 51 -13.07 -8.80 17.29
N ARG A 52 -14.03 -9.06 16.40
CA ARG A 52 -15.38 -9.47 16.80
C ARG A 52 -15.38 -10.83 17.49
N PRO A 53 -15.79 -10.93 18.77
CA PRO A 53 -15.83 -12.19 19.48
C PRO A 53 -16.92 -13.10 18.88
N ARG A 54 -16.51 -14.25 18.36
CA ARG A 54 -17.41 -15.28 17.83
C ARG A 54 -17.09 -16.60 18.54
N ARG A 55 -17.64 -16.76 19.75
CA ARG A 55 -17.50 -17.91 20.67
C ARG A 55 -16.04 -18.14 21.16
N GLY A 56 -15.81 -18.05 22.46
CA GLY A 56 -14.51 -18.42 23.08
C GLY A 56 -13.42 -17.34 23.07
N GLY A 57 -13.81 -16.05 23.14
CA GLY A 57 -12.88 -14.94 23.35
C GLY A 57 -12.28 -14.32 22.08
N PRO A 58 -11.60 -13.16 22.22
CA PRO A 58 -11.06 -12.41 21.10
C PRO A 58 -10.04 -13.24 20.29
N ASN A 59 -9.98 -13.03 18.97
CA ASN A 59 -8.97 -13.71 18.14
C ASN A 59 -7.61 -13.03 18.32
N PRO A 60 -6.56 -13.72 18.80
CA PRO A 60 -5.23 -13.13 18.89
C PRO A 60 -4.68 -12.69 17.52
N ALA A 61 -5.24 -13.21 16.42
CA ALA A 61 -4.93 -12.73 15.07
C ALA A 61 -5.25 -11.25 14.85
N ALA A 62 -6.20 -10.67 15.60
CA ALA A 62 -6.55 -9.27 15.51
C ALA A 62 -5.36 -8.34 15.80
N LEU A 63 -4.46 -8.72 16.71
CA LEU A 63 -3.27 -7.92 17.02
C LEU A 63 -2.34 -7.80 15.80
N TRP A 64 -2.19 -8.86 15.01
CA TRP A 64 -1.36 -8.83 13.80
C TRP A 64 -1.96 -7.91 12.73
N TYR A 65 -3.27 -7.93 12.54
CA TYR A 65 -3.95 -7.03 11.59
C TYR A 65 -3.90 -5.57 12.03
N PHE A 66 -4.03 -5.31 13.34
CA PHE A 66 -3.90 -3.96 13.89
C PHE A 66 -2.46 -3.43 13.72
N ALA A 67 -1.45 -4.23 14.05
CA ALA A 67 -0.06 -3.86 13.84
C ALA A 67 0.25 -3.64 12.35
N ALA A 68 -0.34 -4.45 11.46
CA ALA A 68 -0.23 -4.23 10.02
C ALA A 68 -0.81 -2.87 9.60
N SER A 69 -2.02 -2.51 10.04
CA SER A 69 -2.62 -1.20 9.76
C SER A 69 -1.72 -0.04 10.22
N LEU A 70 -1.18 -0.11 11.45
CA LEU A 70 -0.23 0.92 11.92
C LEU A 70 1.00 1.03 11.02
N LEU A 71 1.57 -0.09 10.58
CA LEU A 71 2.72 -0.10 9.68
C LEU A 71 2.39 0.43 8.27
N VAL A 72 1.20 0.16 7.75
CA VAL A 72 0.75 0.72 6.47
C VAL A 72 0.58 2.24 6.57
N VAL A 73 0.04 2.76 7.67
CA VAL A 73 -0.05 4.21 7.91
C VAL A 73 1.34 4.84 7.96
N ILE A 74 2.28 4.24 8.70
CA ILE A 74 3.68 4.71 8.77
C ILE A 74 4.33 4.67 7.38
N SER A 75 4.13 3.58 6.65
CA SER A 75 4.61 3.39 5.29
C SER A 75 4.10 4.49 4.35
N PHE A 76 2.80 4.77 4.41
CA PHE A 76 2.11 5.79 3.63
C PHE A 76 2.63 7.21 3.94
N ILE A 77 2.78 7.56 5.22
CA ILE A 77 3.35 8.85 5.62
C ILE A 77 4.77 8.97 5.05
N THR A 78 5.59 7.92 5.19
CA THR A 78 6.97 7.90 4.71
C THR A 78 7.08 8.04 3.19
N THR A 79 6.08 7.60 2.42
CA THR A 79 6.07 7.69 0.95
C THR A 79 5.46 8.98 0.43
N VAL A 80 4.28 9.37 0.91
CA VAL A 80 3.49 10.47 0.35
C VAL A 80 3.95 11.83 0.87
N TRP A 81 4.39 11.91 2.13
CA TRP A 81 4.88 13.17 2.69
C TRP A 81 6.35 13.45 2.39
N ALA A 82 7.03 12.47 1.80
CA ALA A 82 8.46 12.52 1.55
C ALA A 82 8.86 13.28 0.28
N SER A 83 7.98 13.30 -0.74
CA SER A 83 8.29 13.85 -2.06
C SER A 83 7.02 14.26 -2.83
N PRO A 84 7.07 15.35 -3.62
CA PRO A 84 6.12 15.59 -4.69
C PRO A 84 6.05 14.41 -5.65
N ALA A 85 4.83 14.08 -6.13
CA ALA A 85 4.55 12.88 -6.92
C ALA A 85 5.30 12.85 -8.27
N GLU A 86 5.40 14.01 -8.92
CA GLU A 86 6.07 14.20 -10.19
C GLU A 86 7.61 14.11 -10.10
N LYS A 87 8.17 14.08 -8.88
CA LYS A 87 9.63 13.98 -8.63
C LYS A 87 10.06 12.76 -7.82
N ALA A 88 9.12 11.98 -7.32
CA ALA A 88 9.39 10.87 -6.41
C ALA A 88 10.35 9.80 -6.98
N PHE A 89 10.36 9.61 -8.30
CA PHE A 89 11.19 8.62 -8.98
C PHE A 89 12.26 9.24 -9.90
N LEU A 90 12.58 10.52 -9.69
CA LEU A 90 13.59 11.21 -10.47
C LEU A 90 14.91 11.30 -9.73
N ASP A 91 15.99 11.46 -10.50
CA ASP A 91 17.31 11.77 -10.00
C ASP A 91 17.36 13.12 -9.25
N ASN A 92 18.47 13.43 -8.58
CA ASN A 92 18.59 14.69 -7.83
C ASN A 92 18.52 15.94 -8.73
N SER A 93 18.73 15.82 -10.04
CA SER A 93 18.52 16.91 -10.99
C SER A 93 17.05 17.07 -11.42
N GLY A 94 16.20 16.07 -11.19
CA GLY A 94 14.78 16.07 -11.53
C GLY A 94 14.50 15.93 -13.02
N THR A 95 15.45 15.41 -13.80
CA THR A 95 15.38 15.36 -15.26
C THR A 95 15.23 13.94 -15.80
N HIS A 96 15.77 12.94 -15.11
CA HIS A 96 15.75 11.55 -15.54
C HIS A 96 15.16 10.64 -14.46
N LEU A 97 14.57 9.52 -14.88
CA LEU A 97 14.16 8.46 -13.97
C LEU A 97 15.40 7.80 -13.38
N ALA A 98 15.64 8.03 -12.08
CA ALA A 98 16.73 7.39 -11.35
C ALA A 98 16.44 7.41 -9.85
N VAL A 99 17.30 6.74 -9.08
CA VAL A 99 17.18 6.70 -7.61
C VAL A 99 17.77 7.97 -7.02
N GLY A 100 16.91 8.97 -6.79
CA GLY A 100 17.23 10.18 -6.04
C GLY A 100 16.98 10.01 -4.53
N SER A 101 17.27 11.07 -3.77
CA SER A 101 16.98 11.12 -2.32
C SER A 101 15.48 10.94 -2.01
N ALA A 102 14.61 11.46 -2.87
CA ALA A 102 13.17 11.26 -2.79
C ALA A 102 12.77 9.79 -2.99
N THR A 103 13.35 9.13 -3.99
CA THR A 103 13.09 7.72 -4.31
C THR A 103 13.54 6.80 -3.19
N MET A 104 14.61 7.15 -2.47
CA MET A 104 15.05 6.41 -1.29
C MET A 104 13.96 6.37 -0.20
N LYS A 105 13.28 7.49 0.06
CA LYS A 105 12.17 7.54 1.02
C LYS A 105 10.99 6.67 0.58
N VAL A 106 10.74 6.62 -0.74
CA VAL A 106 9.74 5.70 -1.31
C VAL A 106 10.09 4.25 -1.03
N PHE A 107 11.35 3.85 -1.19
CA PHE A 107 11.80 2.49 -0.87
C PHE A 107 11.69 2.15 0.61
N ILE A 108 12.00 3.10 1.51
CA ILE A 108 11.82 2.90 2.95
C ILE A 108 10.33 2.67 3.27
N GLY A 109 9.44 3.48 2.68
CA GLY A 109 8.00 3.25 2.80
C GLY A 109 7.62 1.85 2.31
N LEU A 110 8.07 1.45 1.12
CA LEU A 110 7.83 0.10 0.58
C LEU A 110 8.31 -1.03 1.50
N ALA A 111 9.45 -0.85 2.18
CA ALA A 111 9.93 -1.83 3.15
C ALA A 111 8.95 -1.99 4.32
N PHE A 112 8.42 -0.89 4.87
CA PHE A 112 7.38 -0.96 5.90
C PHE A 112 6.09 -1.63 5.38
N ALA A 113 5.72 -1.37 4.12
CA ALA A 113 4.57 -1.99 3.48
C ALA A 113 4.72 -3.52 3.39
N ALA A 114 5.92 -4.00 3.04
CA ALA A 114 6.24 -5.42 2.97
C ALA A 114 6.13 -6.08 4.35
N VAL A 115 6.64 -5.42 5.41
CA VAL A 115 6.50 -5.92 6.79
C VAL A 115 5.04 -5.96 7.22
N ALA A 116 4.26 -4.93 6.89
CA ALA A 116 2.82 -4.91 7.18
C ALA A 116 2.09 -6.07 6.48
N PHE A 117 2.41 -6.33 5.21
CA PHE A 117 1.85 -7.45 4.46
C PHE A 117 2.19 -8.80 5.13
N MET A 118 3.43 -8.98 5.61
CA MET A 118 3.81 -10.18 6.35
C MET A 118 2.98 -10.38 7.63
N PHE A 119 2.68 -9.31 8.36
CA PHE A 119 1.79 -9.39 9.53
C PHE A 119 0.37 -9.79 9.13
N MET A 120 -0.16 -9.29 8.00
CA MET A 120 -1.46 -9.72 7.48
C MET A 120 -1.47 -11.21 7.14
N VAL A 121 -0.39 -11.72 6.51
CA VAL A 121 -0.25 -13.15 6.19
C VAL A 121 -0.23 -14.00 7.47
N VAL A 122 0.56 -13.60 8.48
CA VAL A 122 0.59 -14.29 9.78
C VAL A 122 -0.78 -14.30 10.44
N GLY A 123 -1.49 -13.17 10.46
CA GLY A 123 -2.85 -13.07 10.97
C GLY A 123 -3.84 -13.98 10.22
N ALA A 124 -3.71 -14.07 8.89
CA ALA A 124 -4.55 -14.93 8.04
C ALA A 124 -4.32 -16.41 8.31
N VAL A 125 -3.07 -16.82 8.46
CA VAL A 125 -2.71 -18.19 8.82
C VAL A 125 -3.23 -18.54 10.22
N ALA A 126 -3.04 -17.67 11.20
CA ALA A 126 -3.53 -17.88 12.57
C ALA A 126 -5.07 -18.02 12.61
N THR A 127 -5.78 -17.15 11.90
CA THR A 127 -7.24 -17.20 11.79
C THR A 127 -7.72 -18.49 11.11
N SER A 128 -7.04 -18.91 10.04
CA SER A 128 -7.37 -20.15 9.32
C SER A 128 -7.15 -21.39 10.18
N ARG A 129 -6.05 -21.45 10.94
CA ARG A 129 -5.77 -22.55 11.88
C ARG A 129 -6.85 -22.66 12.96
N ARG A 130 -7.26 -21.53 13.56
CA ARG A 130 -8.29 -21.52 14.60
C ARG A 130 -9.64 -22.01 14.08
N ARG A 131 -10.03 -21.62 12.86
CA ARG A 131 -11.27 -22.12 12.22
C ARG A 131 -11.28 -23.63 12.05
N LYS A 132 -10.16 -24.22 11.62
CA LYS A 132 -10.04 -25.68 11.47
C LYS A 132 -10.20 -26.39 12.82
N VAL A 133 -9.51 -25.92 13.86
CA VAL A 133 -9.60 -26.51 15.21
C VAL A 133 -11.03 -26.45 15.76
N SER A 134 -11.73 -25.32 15.61
CA SER A 134 -13.10 -25.19 16.10
C SER A 134 -14.13 -26.01 15.30
N GLN A 135 -13.84 -26.32 14.04
CA GLN A 135 -14.68 -27.23 13.24
C GLN A 135 -14.53 -28.67 13.72
N HIS A 136 -13.31 -29.11 14.05
CA HIS A 136 -13.07 -30.46 14.57
C HIS A 136 -13.66 -30.66 15.97
N SER A 137 -13.73 -29.63 16.81
CA SER A 137 -14.31 -29.74 18.16
C SER A 137 -15.84 -29.83 18.21
N LEU A 138 -16.54 -29.56 17.10
CA LEU A 138 -18.01 -29.64 17.01
C LEU A 138 -18.52 -31.01 16.49
N VAL A 139 -17.61 -31.90 16.08
CA VAL A 139 -17.93 -33.22 15.50
C VAL A 139 -17.74 -34.36 16.54
N ILE A 140 -17.62 -34.02 17.82
CA ILE A 140 -17.52 -34.95 18.95
C ILE A 140 -18.74 -34.73 19.84
#